data_AF-A0A7V3F5E0-F1
#
_entry.id   AF-A0A7V3F5E0-F1
#
_cell.length_a   1.000
_cell.length_b   1.000
_cell.length_c   1.000
_cell.angle_alpha   90.00
_cell.angle_beta   90.00
_cell.angle_gamma   90.00
#
_symmetry.space_group_name_H-M   'P 1'
#
loop_
_entity.id
_entity.type
_entity.pdbx_description
1 polymer ?
#
loop_
_entity_poly.entity_id
_entity_poly.type
_entity_poly.pdbx_seq_one_letter_code
_entity_poly.pdbx_strand_id
1 'polypeptide(L)' 'MRKTCVKIGVGGPVGSGKTALLDTLCKRLRECYAMAVITNDIYTREDAEFLTRSGA' A
#
# COMPACT_ATOMS: atom_id res chain seq x y z
N MET A 1 20.07 17.27 -4.35
CA MET A 1 20.07 15.87 -4.84
C MET A 1 18.64 15.41 -5.06
N ARG A 2 18.32 14.85 -6.23
CA ARG A 2 16.99 14.32 -6.51
C ARG A 2 16.86 12.97 -5.80
N LYS A 3 15.98 12.87 -4.80
CA LYS A 3 15.75 11.62 -4.05
C LYS A 3 15.10 10.62 -5.02
N THR A 4 15.81 9.56 -5.40
CA THR A 4 15.29 8.53 -6.29
C THR A 4 14.32 7.65 -5.50
N CYS A 5 13.04 7.66 -5.89
CA CYS A 5 12.03 6.79 -5.30
C CYS A 5 11.96 5.47 -6.08
N VAL A 6 12.01 4.34 -5.37
CA VAL A 6 11.78 3.01 -5.95
C VAL A 6 10.28 2.84 -6.17
N LYS A 7 9.88 2.44 -7.39
CA LYS A 7 8.48 2.20 -7.75
C LYS A 7 8.28 0.70 -7.92
N ILE A 8 7.29 0.15 -7.22
CA ILE A 8 6.96 -1.27 -7.27
C ILE A 8 5.50 -1.41 -7.70
N GLY A 9 5.25 -2.17 -8.76
CA GLY A 9 3.90 -2.52 -9.20
C GLY A 9 3.49 -3.90 -8.67
N VAL A 10 2.25 -4.02 -8.17
CA VAL A 10 1.68 -5.28 -7.69
C VAL A 10 0.46 -5.62 -8.55
N GLY A 11 0.56 -6.68 -9.35
CA GLY A 11 -0.50 -7.14 -10.26
C GLY A 11 -0.98 -8.56 -9.94
N GLY A 12 -2.21 -8.88 -10.34
CA GLY A 12 -2.83 -10.19 -10.12
C GLY A 12 -4.36 -10.16 -10.28
N PRO A 13 -5.01 -11.32 -10.49
CA PRO A 13 -6.46 -11.41 -10.68
C PRO A 13 -7.25 -10.92 -9.46
N VAL A 14 -8.56 -10.69 -9.63
CA VAL A 14 -9.45 -10.33 -8.52
C VAL A 14 -9.42 -11.46 -7.47
N GLY A 15 -9.34 -11.10 -6.19
CA GLY A 15 -9.26 -12.06 -5.09
C GLY A 15 -7.87 -12.65 -4.79
N SER A 16 -6.82 -12.30 -5.55
CA SER A 16 -5.45 -12.83 -5.33
C SER A 16 -4.71 -12.27 -4.10
N GLY A 17 -5.39 -11.48 -3.26
CA GLY A 17 -4.80 -10.94 -2.03
C GLY A 17 -3.87 -9.74 -2.19
N LYS A 18 -3.91 -9.01 -3.32
CA LYS A 18 -3.06 -7.82 -3.56
C LYS A 18 -3.12 -6.79 -2.43
N THR A 19 -4.32 -6.44 -1.97
CA THR A 19 -4.52 -5.47 -0.88
C THR A 19 -3.95 -5.97 0.45
N ALA A 20 -4.11 -7.26 0.77
CA ALA A 20 -3.55 -7.86 1.99
C ALA A 20 -2.01 -7.90 1.96
N LEU A 21 -1.43 -8.14 0.78
CA LEU A 21 0.02 -8.03 0.58
C LEU A 21 0.50 -6.59 0.81
N LEU A 22 -0.18 -5.59 0.24
CA LEU A 22 0.17 -4.18 0.43
C LEU A 22 0.10 -3.78 1.91
N ASP A 23 -0.96 -4.13 2.63
CA ASP A 23 -1.11 -3.88 4.07
C ASP A 23 0.06 -4.49 4.89
N THR A 24 0.41 -5.75 4.60
CA THR A 24 1.54 -6.43 5.27
C THR A 24 2.88 -5.76 4.97
N LEU A 25 3.10 -5.36 3.72
CA LEU A 25 4.33 -4.66 3.32
C LEU A 25 4.44 -3.28 3.98
N CYS A 26 3.36 -2.51 3.99
CA CYS A 26 3.31 -1.22 4.66
C CYS A 26 3.66 -1.34 6.15
N LYS A 27 2.98 -2.24 6.88
CA LYS A 27 3.23 -2.45 8.31
C LYS A 27 4.68 -2.81 8.63
N ARG A 28 5.33 -3.63 7.77
CA ARG A 28 6.72 -4.07 7.97
C ARG A 28 7.76 -3.03 7.56
N LEU A 29 7.46 -2.21 6.56
CA LEU A 29 8.45 -1.33 5.93
C LEU A 29 8.34 0.13 6.36
N ARG A 30 7.18 0.56 6.89
CA ARG A 30 6.92 1.96 7.26
C ARG A 30 7.90 2.54 8.30
N GLU A 31 8.49 1.70 9.14
CA GLU A 31 9.47 2.14 10.16
C GLU A 31 10.85 2.42 9.56
N CYS A 32 11.18 1.78 8.43
CA CYS A 32 12.49 1.86 7.80
C CYS A 32 12.50 2.76 6.56
N TYR A 33 11.35 2.93 5.90
CA TYR A 33 11.25 3.60 4.62
C TYR A 33 10.11 4.61 4.59
N ALA A 34 10.38 5.79 4.01
CA ALA A 34 9.34 6.71 3.61
C ALA A 34 8.64 6.16 2.35
N MET A 35 7.37 5.77 2.50
CA MET A 35 6.62 5.05 1.48
C MET A 35 5.21 5.59 1.30
N ALA A 36 4.64 5.33 0.12
CA ALA A 36 3.26 5.63 -0.22
C ALA A 36 2.71 4.51 -1.11
N VAL A 37 1.43 4.22 -0.97
CA VAL A 37 0.71 3.25 -1.82
C VAL A 37 -0.28 3.99 -2.70
N ILE A 38 -0.30 3.63 -3.98
CA ILE A 38 -1.29 4.11 -4.95
C ILE A 38 -2.02 2.89 -5.46
N THR A 39 -3.33 2.83 -5.23
CA THR A 39 -4.18 1.72 -5.70
C THR A 39 -5.52 2.26 -6.17
N ASN A 40 -6.07 1.63 -7.21
CA ASN A 40 -7.41 1.91 -7.73
C ASN A 40 -8.49 0.99 -7.11
N ASP A 41 -8.10 0.02 -6.27
CA ASP A 41 -9.03 -0.89 -5.59
C ASP A 41 -9.72 -0.25 -4.36
N ILE A 42 -9.28 0.94 -3.91
CA ILE A 42 -9.90 1.68 -2.80
C ILE A 42 -10.98 2.59 -3.39
N TYR A 43 -12.19 2.04 -3.50
CA TYR A 43 -13.33 2.73 -4.12
C TYR A 43 -14.03 3.70 -3.15
N THR A 44 -13.83 3.54 -1.84
CA THR A 44 -14.43 4.41 -0.82
C THR A 44 -13.38 5.05 0.10
N ARG A 45 -13.69 6.25 0.59
CA ARG A 45 -12.84 6.95 1.58
C ARG A 45 -12.74 6.15 2.88
N GLU A 46 -13.78 5.41 3.24
CA GLU A 46 -13.80 4.54 4.42
C GLU A 46 -12.80 3.39 4.30
N ASP A 47 -12.65 2.77 3.12
CA ASP A 47 -11.64 1.73 2.89
C ASP A 47 -10.21 2.28 3.00
N ALA A 48 -9.99 3.51 2.53
CA ALA A 48 -8.71 4.22 2.67
C ALA A 48 -8.40 4.51 4.15
N GLU A 49 -9.40 4.99 4.88
CA GLU A 49 -9.28 5.26 6.30
C GLU A 49 -9.10 3.97 7.10
N PHE A 50 -9.76 2.87 6.73
CA PHE A 50 -9.60 1.57 7.37
C PHE A 50 -8.17 1.07 7.26
N LEU A 51 -7.56 1.15 6.08
CA LEU A 51 -6.14 0.80 5.88
C LEU A 51 -5.20 1.73 6.65
N THR A 52 -5.47 3.03 6.65
CA THR A 52 -4.64 3.99 7.42
C THR A 52 -4.75 3.74 8.93
N ARG A 53 -5.96 3.42 9.42
CA ARG A 53 -6.23 3.10 10.83
C ARG A 53 -5.76 1.71 11.23
N SER A 54 -5.69 0.76 10.30
CA SER A 54 -5.11 -0.57 10.54
C SER A 54 -3.60 -0.52 10.78
N GLY A 55 -2.99 0.65 10.53
CA GLY A 55 -1.55 0.88 10.68
C GLY A 55 -0.75 0.56 9.42
N ALA A 56 -1.39 0.56 8.24
CA ALA A 56 -0.64 0.71 6.99
C ALA A 56 0.06 2.08 6.92
#